data_AF-S8FVW7-F1
#
_entry.id   AF-S8FVW7-F1
#
_cell.length_a   1.000
_cell.length_b   1.000
_cell.length_c   1.000
_cell.angle_alpha   90.00
_cell.angle_beta   90.00
_cell.angle_gamma   90.00
#
_symmetry.space_group_name_H-M   'P 1'
#
loop_
_entity.id
_entity.type
_entity.pdbx_description
1 polymer ?
#
loop_
_entity_poly.entity_id
_entity_poly.type
_entity_poly.pdbx_seq_one_letter_code
_entity_poly.pdbx_strand_id
1 'polypeptide(L)'
;APLHIVTRSRKLVTTLTEAVPRWEDRGWIQVPNATSIRALMGHIRARCAPTTIQQADGQRDYKELNEAGDDAKNDARNGKVKPAVLTIPRNFDLTGMKLSTMTQAQAYRGIQEKKKPKERRSTHRMIAQIRDQALHRGDDPPRPQEIWRGIRHKDIRKPVTDFLWKVIHNAYKCGQYWKNIPGYEDRQNCPTCGSEDSVEHILFRCKSPGQELIWAMAGRLWTRK
;
A
#
# COMPACT_ATOMS: atom_id res chain seq x y z
N ALA A 1 -2.02 28.44 -33.41
CA ALA A 1 -2.90 29.43 -32.75
C ALA A 1 -2.82 29.26 -31.23
N PRO A 2 -2.96 30.36 -30.44
CA PRO A 2 -3.13 30.29 -29.00
C PRO A 2 -4.28 29.36 -28.61
N LEU A 3 -4.18 28.70 -27.46
CA LEU A 3 -5.21 27.81 -26.93
C LEU A 3 -5.62 28.28 -25.54
N HIS A 4 -6.91 28.50 -25.35
CA HIS A 4 -7.49 28.78 -24.04
C HIS A 4 -8.33 27.58 -23.61
N ILE A 5 -7.99 27.00 -22.45
CA ILE A 5 -8.68 25.82 -21.89
C ILE A 5 -9.48 26.28 -20.68
N VAL A 6 -10.79 26.07 -20.72
CA VAL A 6 -11.68 26.36 -19.59
C VAL A 6 -12.08 25.04 -18.92
N THR A 7 -12.05 25.02 -17.58
CA THR A 7 -12.45 23.83 -16.80
C THR A 7 -13.24 24.21 -15.55
N ARG A 8 -14.11 23.30 -15.09
CA ARG A 8 -14.78 23.42 -13.78
C ARG A 8 -13.84 23.13 -12.61
N SER A 9 -12.77 22.36 -12.87
CA SER A 9 -11.93 21.81 -11.81
C SER A 9 -10.85 22.80 -11.40
N ARG A 10 -11.10 23.53 -10.31
CA ARG A 10 -10.05 24.33 -9.64
C ARG A 10 -8.82 23.49 -9.33
N LYS A 11 -9.02 22.26 -8.88
CA LYS A 11 -7.95 21.32 -8.56
C LYS A 11 -7.06 21.03 -9.77
N LEU A 12 -7.65 20.89 -10.96
CA LEU A 12 -6.88 20.67 -12.19
C LEU A 12 -6.05 21.89 -12.56
N VAL A 13 -6.63 23.10 -12.45
CA VAL A 13 -5.92 24.36 -12.68
C VAL A 13 -4.69 24.44 -11.76
N THR A 14 -4.89 24.40 -10.43
CA THR A 14 -3.82 24.42 -9.44
C THR A 14 -2.79 23.31 -9.65
N THR A 15 -3.25 22.13 -10.09
CA THR A 15 -2.35 21.03 -10.40
C THR A 15 -1.39 21.39 -11.53
N LEU A 16 -1.91 21.86 -12.67
CA LEU A 16 -1.12 22.14 -13.87
C LEU A 16 -0.28 23.41 -13.75
N THR A 17 -0.72 24.39 -12.95
CA THR A 17 -0.02 25.67 -12.79
C THR A 17 1.00 25.66 -11.64
N GLU A 18 0.70 25.00 -10.51
CA GLU A 18 1.51 25.11 -9.29
C GLU A 18 2.14 23.77 -8.87
N ALA A 19 1.42 22.65 -9.00
CA ALA A 19 1.87 21.38 -8.42
C ALA A 19 2.87 20.62 -9.30
N VAL A 20 2.75 20.72 -10.62
CA VAL A 20 3.57 19.97 -11.59
C VAL A 20 5.07 20.14 -11.37
N PRO A 21 5.65 21.36 -11.23
CA PRO A 21 7.09 21.51 -11.04
C PRO A 21 7.63 20.70 -9.85
N ARG A 22 6.92 20.76 -8.71
CA ARG A 22 7.26 19.98 -7.51
C ARG A 22 7.13 18.47 -7.73
N TRP A 23 6.19 18.04 -8.57
CA TRP A 23 5.99 16.63 -8.89
C TRP A 23 7.06 16.08 -9.82
N GLU A 24 7.54 16.90 -10.75
CA GLU A 24 8.68 16.57 -11.62
C GLU A 24 9.95 16.43 -10.80
N ASP A 25 10.21 17.36 -9.88
CA ASP A 25 11.37 17.29 -8.98
C ASP A 25 11.40 16.02 -8.13
N ARG A 26 10.24 15.55 -7.64
CA ARG A 26 10.13 14.28 -6.90
C ARG A 26 9.96 13.04 -7.79
N GLY A 27 10.12 13.17 -9.10
CA GLY A 27 10.04 12.06 -10.06
C GLY A 27 8.69 11.35 -10.10
N TRP A 28 7.61 12.10 -9.91
CA TRP A 28 6.22 11.61 -9.94
C TRP A 28 5.84 10.55 -8.88
N ILE A 29 6.68 10.36 -7.87
CA ILE A 29 6.42 9.45 -6.74
C ILE A 29 5.21 9.93 -5.92
N GLN A 30 4.31 9.00 -5.57
CA GLN A 30 3.06 9.30 -4.83
C GLN A 30 2.20 10.40 -5.49
N VAL A 31 2.19 10.51 -6.82
CA VAL A 31 1.31 11.43 -7.56
C VAL A 31 0.10 10.66 -8.11
N PRO A 32 -1.13 10.99 -7.69
CA PRO A 32 -2.34 10.44 -8.30
C PRO A 32 -2.42 10.79 -9.79
N ASN A 33 -2.82 9.84 -10.63
CA ASN A 33 -2.99 10.03 -12.07
C ASN A 33 -1.73 10.57 -12.77
N ALA A 34 -0.53 10.28 -12.25
CA ALA A 34 0.75 10.75 -12.78
C ALA A 34 0.88 10.57 -14.29
N THR A 35 0.52 9.40 -14.83
CA THR A 35 0.63 9.11 -16.28
C THR A 35 -0.19 10.07 -17.12
N SER A 36 -1.44 10.35 -16.74
CA SER A 36 -2.32 11.25 -17.47
C SER A 36 -1.84 12.70 -17.43
N ILE A 37 -1.35 13.14 -16.27
CA ILE A 37 -0.87 14.50 -16.06
C ILE A 37 0.45 14.72 -16.82
N ARG A 38 1.35 13.72 -16.80
CA ARG A 38 2.59 13.74 -17.59
C ARG A 38 2.31 13.82 -19.09
N ALA A 39 1.38 13.03 -19.59
CA ALA A 39 0.98 13.07 -21.00
C ALA A 39 0.40 14.45 -21.36
N LEU A 40 -0.52 14.97 -20.56
CA LEU A 40 -1.12 16.29 -20.77
C LEU A 40 -0.05 17.40 -20.77
N MET A 41 0.82 17.44 -19.75
CA MET A 41 1.88 18.44 -19.66
C MET A 41 2.90 18.33 -20.80
N GLY A 42 3.24 17.11 -21.22
CA GLY A 42 4.11 16.87 -22.36
C GLY A 42 3.52 17.45 -23.65
N HIS A 43 2.22 17.25 -23.89
CA HIS A 43 1.53 17.84 -25.05
C HIS A 43 1.36 19.34 -24.95
N ILE A 44 1.07 19.89 -23.76
CA ILE A 44 0.99 21.35 -23.55
C ILE A 44 2.34 22.01 -23.86
N ARG A 45 3.44 21.44 -23.36
CA ARG A 45 4.79 21.99 -23.58
C ARG A 45 5.30 21.79 -25.01
N ALA A 46 4.80 20.79 -25.74
CA ALA A 46 5.10 20.60 -27.14
C ALA A 46 4.47 21.64 -28.07
N ARG A 47 3.51 22.44 -27.59
CA ARG A 47 2.88 23.50 -28.38
C ARG A 47 3.78 24.74 -28.45
N CYS A 48 3.94 25.29 -29.65
CA CYS A 48 4.69 26.53 -29.87
C CYS A 48 3.89 27.79 -29.52
N ALA A 49 2.56 27.71 -29.40
CA ALA A 49 1.70 28.85 -29.12
C ALA A 49 1.28 28.89 -27.65
N PRO A 50 1.07 30.10 -27.06
CA PRO A 50 0.63 30.24 -25.68
C PRO A 50 -0.61 29.39 -25.38
N THR A 51 -0.56 28.68 -24.26
CA THR A 51 -1.68 27.87 -23.75
C THR A 51 -2.03 28.36 -22.36
N THR A 52 -3.25 28.88 -22.19
CA THR A 52 -3.76 29.34 -20.90
C THR A 52 -4.84 28.39 -20.40
N ILE A 53 -4.92 28.24 -19.08
CA ILE A 53 -5.95 27.43 -18.44
C ILE A 53 -6.64 28.26 -17.35
N GLN A 54 -7.98 28.20 -17.33
CA GLN A 54 -8.82 28.97 -16.43
C GLN A 54 -9.87 28.07 -15.78
N GLN A 55 -10.20 28.39 -14.52
CA GLN A 55 -11.42 27.89 -13.91
C GLN A 55 -12.60 28.74 -14.42
N ALA A 56 -13.67 28.08 -14.87
CA ALA A 56 -14.88 28.76 -15.31
C ALA A 56 -15.40 29.78 -14.27
N ASP A 57 -15.58 31.03 -14.69
CA ASP A 57 -15.92 32.15 -13.80
C ASP A 57 -17.20 32.91 -14.22
N GLY A 58 -17.72 32.67 -15.43
CA GLY A 58 -18.89 33.35 -15.97
C GLY A 58 -19.97 32.42 -16.52
N GLN A 59 -21.19 32.95 -16.66
CA GLN A 59 -22.34 32.19 -17.19
C GLN A 59 -22.08 31.60 -18.59
N ARG A 60 -21.31 32.31 -19.42
CA ARG A 60 -20.92 31.84 -20.75
C ARG A 60 -20.05 30.57 -20.66
N ASP A 61 -19.00 30.58 -19.85
CA ASP A 61 -18.12 29.43 -19.64
C ASP A 61 -18.91 28.20 -19.18
N TYR A 62 -19.82 28.38 -18.20
CA TYR A 62 -20.64 27.29 -17.71
C TYR A 62 -21.57 26.73 -18.78
N LYS A 63 -22.11 27.58 -19.65
CA LYS A 63 -22.95 27.17 -20.78
C LYS A 63 -22.15 26.32 -21.78
N GLU A 64 -20.99 26.81 -22.24
CA GLU A 64 -20.11 26.08 -23.17
C GLU A 64 -19.64 24.74 -22.56
N LEU A 65 -19.33 24.71 -21.27
CA LEU A 65 -18.98 23.49 -20.55
C LEU A 65 -20.13 22.50 -20.39
N ASN A 66 -21.38 23.00 -20.27
CA ASN A 66 -22.56 22.13 -20.22
C ASN A 66 -22.79 21.48 -21.58
N GLU A 67 -22.74 22.28 -22.66
CA GLU A 67 -22.87 21.80 -24.03
C GLU A 67 -21.81 20.73 -24.35
N ALA A 68 -20.53 21.02 -24.08
CA ALA A 68 -19.45 20.05 -24.25
C ALA A 68 -19.63 18.79 -23.39
N GLY A 69 -20.21 18.93 -22.19
CA GLY A 69 -20.51 17.80 -21.31
C GLY A 69 -21.65 16.92 -21.83
N ASP A 70 -22.66 17.52 -22.44
CA ASP A 70 -23.79 16.80 -23.04
C ASP A 70 -23.37 16.09 -24.33
N ASP A 71 -22.53 16.73 -25.15
CA ASP A 71 -21.89 16.10 -26.31
C ASP A 71 -21.07 14.87 -25.89
N ALA A 72 -20.25 14.99 -24.85
CA ALA A 72 -19.46 13.87 -24.33
C ALA A 72 -20.34 12.71 -23.84
N LYS A 73 -21.49 12.99 -23.19
CA LYS A 73 -22.45 11.96 -22.78
C LYS A 73 -23.11 11.29 -24.00
N ASN A 74 -23.46 12.07 -25.01
CA ASN A 74 -24.07 11.56 -26.23
C ASN A 74 -23.10 10.67 -27.00
N ASP A 75 -21.84 11.07 -27.12
CA ASP A 75 -20.79 10.24 -27.72
C ASP A 75 -20.57 8.94 -26.94
N ALA A 76 -20.61 8.98 -25.61
CA ALA A 76 -20.51 7.78 -24.78
C ALA A 76 -21.68 6.82 -25.01
N ARG A 77 -22.91 7.33 -25.05
CA ARG A 77 -24.12 6.53 -25.33
C ARG A 77 -24.09 5.90 -26.72
N ASN A 78 -23.54 6.62 -27.69
CA ASN A 78 -23.45 6.17 -29.09
C ASN A 78 -22.19 5.34 -29.38
N GLY A 79 -21.40 4.98 -28.36
CA GLY A 79 -20.19 4.17 -28.54
C GLY A 79 -19.08 4.87 -29.33
N LYS A 80 -19.12 6.20 -29.48
CA LYS A 80 -18.12 6.99 -30.21
C LYS A 80 -16.89 7.34 -29.38
N VAL A 81 -16.92 7.06 -28.07
CA VAL A 81 -15.79 7.35 -27.17
C VAL A 81 -14.60 6.47 -27.52
N LYS A 82 -13.51 7.10 -27.94
CA LYS A 82 -12.22 6.44 -28.14
C LYS A 82 -11.38 6.58 -26.87
N PRO A 83 -10.70 5.51 -26.41
CA PRO A 83 -9.77 5.61 -25.30
C PRO A 83 -8.69 6.66 -25.59
N ALA A 84 -8.41 7.53 -24.63
CA ALA A 84 -7.32 8.48 -24.77
C ALA A 84 -5.98 7.74 -24.81
N VAL A 85 -5.24 7.90 -25.91
CA VAL A 85 -3.89 7.34 -26.04
C VAL A 85 -2.92 8.25 -25.27
N LEU A 86 -2.51 7.80 -24.07
CA LEU A 86 -1.59 8.53 -23.20
C LEU A 86 -0.15 8.41 -23.71
N THR A 87 0.18 9.18 -24.74
CA THR A 87 1.56 9.34 -25.25
C THR A 87 2.20 10.55 -24.60
N ILE A 88 3.47 10.41 -24.19
CA ILE A 88 4.29 11.51 -23.68
C ILE A 88 5.34 11.82 -24.76
N PRO A 89 5.37 13.05 -25.32
CA PRO A 89 6.42 13.44 -26.26
C PRO A 89 7.80 13.30 -25.60
N ARG A 90 8.75 12.63 -26.28
CA ARG A 90 10.06 12.26 -25.69
C ARG A 90 10.83 13.45 -25.10
N ASN A 91 10.79 14.60 -25.76
CA ASN A 91 11.50 15.81 -25.33
C ASN A 91 10.95 16.41 -24.02
N PHE A 92 9.73 16.02 -23.63
CA PHE A 92 9.06 16.48 -22.42
C PHE A 92 8.79 15.35 -21.43
N ASP A 93 9.34 14.16 -21.69
CA ASP A 93 9.25 13.03 -20.78
C ASP A 93 10.36 13.08 -19.72
N LEU A 94 10.19 13.97 -18.74
CA LEU A 94 11.08 14.05 -17.60
C LEU A 94 10.92 12.80 -16.74
N THR A 95 11.99 12.01 -16.66
CA THR A 95 12.03 10.76 -15.89
C THR A 95 12.99 10.88 -14.71
N GLY A 96 12.70 10.12 -13.66
CA GLY A 96 13.53 10.11 -12.45
C GLY A 96 13.28 11.31 -11.54
N MET A 97 13.98 11.30 -10.40
CA MET A 97 13.90 12.35 -9.39
C MET A 97 15.07 13.31 -9.58
N LYS A 98 14.83 14.61 -9.43
CA LYS A 98 15.88 15.62 -9.52
C LYS A 98 16.82 15.49 -8.33
N LEU A 99 18.09 15.19 -8.61
CA LEU A 99 19.09 14.89 -7.56
C LEU A 99 19.30 16.07 -6.59
N SER A 100 19.26 17.31 -7.08
CA SER A 100 19.49 18.50 -6.25
C SER A 100 18.39 18.76 -5.21
N THR A 101 17.19 18.21 -5.41
CA THR A 101 16.04 18.36 -4.51
C THR A 101 15.64 17.06 -3.83
N MET A 102 16.37 15.97 -4.10
CA MET A 102 16.07 14.63 -3.60
C MET A 102 16.49 14.49 -2.14
N THR A 103 15.57 14.03 -1.31
CA THR A 103 15.84 13.58 0.06
C THR A 103 15.91 12.06 0.14
N GLN A 104 16.63 11.53 1.14
CA GLN A 104 16.67 10.08 1.40
C GLN A 104 15.26 9.50 1.58
N ALA A 105 14.37 10.23 2.27
CA ALA A 105 12.98 9.81 2.48
C ALA A 105 12.17 9.74 1.17
N GLN A 106 12.41 10.63 0.20
CA GLN A 106 11.78 10.55 -1.12
C GLN A 106 12.37 9.41 -1.95
N ALA A 107 13.69 9.25 -1.95
CA ALA A 107 14.37 8.16 -2.66
C ALA A 107 13.89 6.79 -2.15
N TYR A 108 13.83 6.61 -0.83
CA TYR A 108 13.35 5.38 -0.19
C TYR A 108 11.91 5.06 -0.59
N ARG A 109 11.00 6.05 -0.55
CA ARG A 109 9.62 5.88 -1.01
C ARG A 109 9.55 5.49 -2.49
N GLY A 110 10.35 6.12 -3.35
CA GLY A 110 10.42 5.77 -4.77
C GLY A 110 10.91 4.34 -5.01
N ILE A 111 11.88 3.87 -4.21
CA ILE A 111 12.34 2.48 -4.24
C ILE A 111 11.21 1.54 -3.80
N GLN A 112 10.48 1.87 -2.72
CA GLN A 112 9.37 1.04 -2.24
C GLN A 112 8.23 0.91 -3.27
N GLU A 113 7.91 1.99 -4.01
CA GLU A 113 6.90 1.94 -5.07
C GLU A 113 7.34 1.07 -6.25
N LYS A 114 8.60 1.19 -6.67
CA LYS A 114 9.18 0.40 -7.78
C LYS A 114 9.42 -1.06 -7.40
N LYS A 115 9.85 -1.30 -6.17
CA LYS A 115 10.16 -2.62 -5.60
C LYS A 115 9.12 -2.95 -4.54
N LYS A 116 7.86 -3.12 -4.95
CA LYS A 116 6.85 -3.65 -4.03
C LYS A 116 7.35 -4.98 -3.46
N PRO A 117 7.49 -5.12 -2.13
CA PRO A 117 7.94 -6.36 -1.53
C PRO A 117 7.00 -7.49 -1.96
N LYS A 118 7.58 -8.61 -2.41
CA LYS A 118 6.77 -9.80 -2.68
C LYS A 118 6.08 -10.21 -1.38
N GLU A 119 4.79 -10.50 -1.48
CA GLU A 119 4.05 -10.99 -0.34
C GLU A 119 4.64 -12.33 0.12
N ARG A 120 4.92 -12.45 1.42
CA ARG A 120 5.48 -13.67 2.00
C ARG A 120 4.35 -14.66 2.24
N ARG A 121 4.44 -15.82 1.60
CA ARG A 121 3.45 -16.91 1.74
C ARG A 121 3.17 -17.26 3.21
N SER A 122 4.20 -17.29 4.05
CA SER A 122 4.05 -17.57 5.50
C SER A 122 3.21 -16.53 6.23
N THR A 123 3.44 -15.24 5.92
CA THR A 123 2.69 -14.13 6.52
C THR A 123 1.24 -14.14 6.07
N HIS A 124 0.98 -14.38 4.78
CA HIS A 124 -0.38 -14.51 4.26
C HIS A 124 -1.14 -15.67 4.94
N ARG A 125 -0.48 -16.84 5.08
CA ARG A 125 -1.06 -18.00 5.79
C ARG A 125 -1.40 -17.67 7.24
N MET A 126 -0.51 -17.01 7.97
CA MET A 126 -0.74 -16.66 9.38
C MET A 126 -1.85 -15.62 9.54
N ILE A 127 -1.92 -14.62 8.66
CA ILE A 127 -3.03 -13.67 8.62
C ILE A 127 -4.36 -14.39 8.35
N ALA A 128 -4.38 -15.34 7.41
CA ALA A 128 -5.56 -16.14 7.13
C ALA A 128 -5.99 -16.98 8.35
N GLN A 129 -5.04 -17.61 9.04
CA GLN A 129 -5.30 -18.36 10.28
C GLN A 129 -5.89 -17.45 11.37
N ILE A 130 -5.36 -16.24 11.58
CA ILE A 130 -5.92 -15.29 12.57
C ILE A 130 -7.37 -14.94 12.24
N ARG A 131 -7.68 -14.70 10.96
CA ARG A 131 -9.03 -14.37 10.52
C ARG A 131 -9.99 -15.55 10.67
N ASP A 132 -9.53 -16.75 10.34
CA ASP A 132 -10.27 -17.99 10.51
C ASP A 132 -10.56 -18.27 11.99
N GLN A 133 -9.60 -18.06 12.88
CA GLN A 133 -9.79 -18.20 14.32
C GLN A 133 -10.78 -17.19 14.91
N ALA A 134 -10.82 -15.96 14.39
CA ALA A 134 -11.84 -14.98 14.77
C ALA A 134 -13.25 -15.47 14.39
N LEU A 135 -13.42 -15.99 13.18
CA LEU A 135 -14.68 -16.58 12.73
C LEU A 135 -15.12 -17.77 13.61
N HIS A 136 -14.19 -18.66 13.95
CA HIS A 136 -14.49 -19.81 14.83
C HIS A 136 -14.94 -19.40 16.24
N ARG A 137 -14.58 -18.18 16.69
CA ARG A 137 -15.04 -17.60 17.96
C ARG A 137 -16.38 -16.88 17.85
N GLY A 138 -16.91 -16.71 16.63
CA GLY A 138 -18.13 -15.94 16.36
C GLY A 138 -17.89 -14.44 16.16
N ASP A 139 -16.63 -14.01 16.01
CA ASP A 139 -16.28 -12.61 15.75
C ASP A 139 -16.24 -12.31 14.24
N ASP A 140 -16.46 -11.05 13.88
CA ASP A 140 -16.18 -10.57 12.52
C ASP A 140 -14.68 -10.67 12.20
N PRO A 141 -14.29 -11.27 11.06
CA PRO A 141 -12.89 -11.48 10.74
C PRO A 141 -12.20 -10.13 10.46
N PRO A 142 -11.14 -9.77 11.21
CA PRO A 142 -10.49 -8.48 11.04
C PRO A 142 -9.83 -8.37 9.67
N ARG A 143 -9.77 -7.14 9.13
CA ARG A 143 -8.97 -6.88 7.92
C ARG A 143 -7.48 -7.00 8.26
N PRO A 144 -6.61 -7.38 7.30
CA PRO A 144 -5.17 -7.52 7.55
C PRO A 144 -4.54 -6.28 8.20
N GLN A 145 -4.96 -5.07 7.81
CA GLN A 145 -4.48 -3.81 8.38
C GLN A 145 -4.87 -3.64 9.85
N GLU A 146 -6.01 -4.19 10.25
CA GLU A 146 -6.53 -4.12 11.63
C GLU A 146 -5.75 -5.04 12.55
N ILE A 147 -5.35 -6.21 12.06
CA ILE A 147 -4.44 -7.13 12.78
C ILE A 147 -3.12 -6.40 13.07
N TRP A 148 -2.50 -5.79 12.04
CA TRP A 148 -1.23 -5.07 12.20
C TRP A 148 -1.34 -3.84 13.11
N ARG A 149 -2.49 -3.15 13.09
CA ARG A 149 -2.77 -2.04 14.01
C ARG A 149 -2.99 -2.53 15.43
N GLY A 150 -3.69 -3.65 15.61
CA GLY A 150 -4.01 -4.24 16.90
C GLY A 150 -2.78 -4.65 17.69
N ILE A 151 -1.81 -5.31 17.06
CA ILE A 151 -0.56 -5.70 17.76
C ILE A 151 0.30 -4.50 18.20
N ARG A 152 0.03 -3.30 17.66
CA ARG A 152 0.72 -2.04 17.98
C ARG A 152 -0.12 -1.13 18.89
N HIS A 153 -1.14 -1.66 19.56
CA HIS A 153 -1.96 -0.88 20.47
C HIS A 153 -1.11 -0.28 21.60
N LYS A 154 -1.45 0.93 22.06
CA LYS A 154 -0.69 1.68 23.09
C LYS A 154 -0.54 0.93 24.42
N ASP A 155 -1.47 0.03 24.72
CA ASP A 155 -1.48 -0.77 25.94
C ASP A 155 -0.59 -2.02 25.85
N ILE A 156 -0.05 -2.32 24.66
CA ILE A 156 0.86 -3.45 24.43
C ILE A 156 2.29 -2.93 24.50
N ARG A 157 3.10 -3.55 25.37
CA ARG A 157 4.52 -3.21 25.49
C ARG A 157 5.27 -3.55 24.20
N LYS A 158 6.22 -2.70 23.80
CA LYS A 158 7.02 -2.87 22.57
C LYS A 158 7.62 -4.28 22.39
N PRO A 159 8.22 -4.93 23.42
CA PRO A 159 8.75 -6.29 23.26
C PRO A 159 7.68 -7.33 22.90
N VAL A 160 6.44 -7.14 23.37
CA VAL A 160 5.30 -8.01 23.04
C VAL A 160 4.86 -7.76 21.60
N THR A 161 4.79 -6.49 21.16
CA THR A 161 4.53 -6.14 19.76
C THR A 161 5.57 -6.77 18.82
N ASP A 162 6.86 -6.70 19.17
CA ASP A 162 7.94 -7.31 18.37
C ASP A 162 7.82 -8.83 18.34
N PHE A 163 7.47 -9.44 19.47
CA PHE A 163 7.19 -10.87 19.53
C PHE A 163 6.05 -11.25 18.59
N LEU A 164 4.88 -10.60 18.72
CA LEU A 164 3.70 -10.87 17.88
C LEU A 164 3.99 -10.62 16.39
N TRP A 165 4.72 -9.56 16.07
CA TRP A 165 5.13 -9.27 14.69
C TRP A 165 5.99 -10.41 14.12
N LYS A 166 6.97 -10.92 14.88
CA LYS A 166 7.80 -12.06 14.47
C LYS A 166 6.99 -13.34 14.32
N VAL A 167 6.02 -13.59 15.21
CA VAL A 167 5.09 -14.73 15.11
C VAL A 167 4.28 -14.64 13.82
N ILE A 168 3.66 -13.50 13.54
CA ILE A 168 2.83 -13.32 12.32
C ILE A 168 3.66 -13.51 11.05
N HIS A 169 4.92 -13.08 11.06
CA HIS A 169 5.83 -13.28 9.94
C HIS A 169 6.45 -14.68 9.85
N ASN A 170 6.21 -15.55 10.83
CA ASN A 170 6.92 -16.82 11.00
C ASN A 170 8.45 -16.64 10.97
N ALA A 171 8.94 -15.64 11.72
CA ALA A 171 10.35 -15.21 11.71
C ALA A 171 11.23 -15.90 12.76
N TYR A 172 10.63 -16.69 13.65
CA TYR A 172 11.38 -17.51 14.61
C TYR A 172 11.95 -18.76 13.95
N LYS A 173 13.14 -19.16 14.39
CA LYS A 173 13.84 -20.36 13.91
C LYS A 173 13.29 -21.59 14.63
N CYS A 174 12.13 -22.07 14.19
CA CYS A 174 11.42 -23.19 14.80
C CYS A 174 10.67 -24.01 13.73
N GLY A 175 10.31 -25.25 14.04
CA GLY A 175 9.52 -26.12 13.15
C GLY A 175 10.14 -26.28 11.76
N GLN A 176 9.33 -26.08 10.71
CA GLN A 176 9.76 -26.19 9.30
C GLN A 176 11.03 -25.40 8.93
N TYR A 177 11.43 -24.38 9.70
CA TYR A 177 12.68 -23.65 9.44
C TYR A 177 13.89 -24.59 9.43
N TRP A 178 13.94 -25.54 10.37
CA TRP A 178 15.07 -26.46 10.53
C TRP A 178 15.09 -27.60 9.52
N LYS A 179 13.94 -27.92 8.91
CA LYS A 179 13.78 -29.02 7.95
C LYS A 179 14.78 -28.99 6.78
N ASN A 180 15.17 -27.80 6.34
CA ASN A 180 16.02 -27.61 5.16
C ASN A 180 17.46 -27.23 5.54
N ILE A 181 17.88 -27.41 6.80
CA ILE A 181 19.21 -27.07 7.28
C ILE A 181 19.97 -28.36 7.60
N PRO A 182 20.98 -28.72 6.77
CA PRO A 182 21.78 -29.92 6.99
C PRO A 182 22.40 -30.00 8.38
N GLY A 183 22.19 -31.12 9.08
CA GLY A 183 22.75 -31.40 10.40
C GLY A 183 21.95 -30.82 11.58
N TYR A 184 20.78 -30.23 11.31
CA TYR A 184 19.91 -29.64 12.33
C TYR A 184 18.43 -29.97 12.12
N GLU A 185 18.13 -30.93 11.25
CA GLU A 185 16.76 -31.31 10.86
C GLU A 185 15.96 -31.87 12.05
N ASP A 186 16.65 -32.47 13.02
CA ASP A 186 16.09 -32.97 14.28
C ASP A 186 15.36 -31.86 15.07
N ARG A 187 15.81 -30.61 14.96
CA ARG A 187 15.20 -29.43 15.61
C ARG A 187 13.86 -29.00 15.00
N GLN A 188 13.43 -29.65 13.91
CA GLN A 188 12.09 -29.42 13.38
C GLN A 188 11.01 -29.89 14.37
N ASN A 189 11.30 -30.93 15.15
CA ASN A 189 10.32 -31.58 16.01
C ASN A 189 10.66 -31.36 17.49
N CYS A 190 9.62 -31.30 18.32
CA CYS A 190 9.78 -31.18 19.76
C CYS A 190 10.41 -32.46 20.31
N PRO A 191 11.51 -32.40 21.07
CA PRO A 191 12.16 -33.59 21.62
C PRO A 191 11.29 -34.32 22.65
N THR A 192 10.33 -33.61 23.27
CA THR A 192 9.48 -34.17 24.32
C THR A 192 8.29 -34.96 23.77
N CYS A 193 7.63 -34.47 22.71
CA CYS A 193 6.39 -35.08 22.20
C CYS A 193 6.37 -35.39 20.71
N GLY A 194 7.46 -35.12 19.97
CA GLY A 194 7.66 -35.54 18.58
C GLY A 194 6.86 -34.76 17.53
N SER A 195 5.95 -33.86 17.90
CA SER A 195 5.23 -32.98 16.97
C SER A 195 6.11 -31.83 16.46
N GLU A 196 5.73 -31.19 15.36
CA GLU A 196 6.45 -30.02 14.84
C GLU A 196 6.60 -28.92 15.90
N ASP A 197 7.84 -28.49 16.14
CA ASP A 197 8.20 -27.48 17.14
C ASP A 197 7.93 -26.06 16.63
N SER A 198 6.67 -25.75 16.33
CA SER A 198 6.23 -24.42 15.91
C SER A 198 5.93 -23.51 17.10
N VAL A 199 5.85 -22.18 16.89
CA VAL A 199 5.43 -21.25 17.98
C VAL A 199 4.06 -21.62 18.55
N GLU A 200 3.12 -22.03 17.70
CA GLU A 200 1.80 -22.50 18.15
C GLU A 200 1.92 -23.74 19.05
N HIS A 201 2.78 -24.68 18.65
CA HIS A 201 3.08 -25.85 19.45
C HIS A 201 3.69 -25.48 20.81
N ILE A 202 4.73 -24.65 20.81
CA ILE A 202 5.43 -24.23 22.03
C ILE A 202 4.46 -23.54 23.00
N LEU A 203 3.59 -22.66 22.50
CA LEU A 203 2.69 -21.87 23.35
C LEU A 203 1.45 -22.65 23.80
N PHE A 204 0.81 -23.42 22.92
CA PHE A 204 -0.53 -23.99 23.17
C PHE A 204 -0.58 -25.52 23.09
N ARG A 205 0.38 -26.10 22.35
CA ARG A 205 0.55 -27.50 21.96
C ARG A 205 1.20 -28.45 22.97
N CYS A 206 2.28 -27.94 23.55
CA CYS A 206 3.39 -28.76 24.02
C CYS A 206 3.06 -29.48 25.33
N LYS A 207 3.45 -30.75 25.43
CA LYS A 207 3.32 -31.57 26.64
C LYS A 207 4.45 -31.37 27.64
N SER A 208 5.39 -30.47 27.37
CA SER A 208 6.47 -30.17 28.30
C SER A 208 5.91 -29.47 29.56
N PRO A 209 6.39 -29.80 30.77
CA PRO A 209 5.86 -29.22 32.01
C PRO A 209 5.89 -27.68 32.08
N GLY A 210 6.84 -27.05 31.39
CA GLY A 210 7.00 -25.59 31.40
C GLY A 210 5.81 -24.84 30.82
N GLN A 211 5.17 -25.37 29.77
CA GLN A 211 4.02 -24.72 29.13
C GLN A 211 2.83 -24.68 30.08
N GLU A 212 2.50 -25.80 30.70
CA GLU A 212 1.41 -25.94 31.67
C GLU A 212 1.64 -25.01 32.87
N LEU A 213 2.85 -24.99 33.42
CA LEU A 213 3.21 -24.12 34.55
C LEU A 213 3.00 -22.64 34.23
N ILE A 214 3.44 -22.19 33.05
CA ILE A 214 3.29 -20.79 32.63
C ILE A 214 1.82 -20.43 32.46
N TRP A 215 0.99 -21.30 31.86
CA TRP A 215 -0.45 -21.05 31.75
C TRP A 215 -1.16 -21.07 33.11
N ALA A 216 -0.76 -21.95 34.03
CA ALA A 216 -1.26 -21.95 35.40
C ALA A 216 -0.89 -20.66 36.15
N MET A 217 0.32 -20.11 35.95
CA MET A 217 0.71 -18.82 36.50
C MET A 217 -0.08 -17.66 35.88
N ALA A 218 -0.25 -17.67 34.55
CA ALA A 218 -1.04 -16.66 33.83
C ALA A 218 -2.51 -16.67 34.26
N GLY A 219 -3.10 -17.85 34.44
CA GLY A 219 -4.47 -18.02 34.95
C GLY A 219 -4.63 -17.45 36.35
N ARG A 220 -3.70 -17.77 37.28
CA ARG A 220 -3.70 -17.20 38.64
C ARG A 220 -3.57 -15.68 38.65
N LEU A 221 -2.78 -15.11 37.75
CA LEU A 221 -2.68 -13.66 37.59
C LEU A 221 -4.01 -13.06 37.10
N TRP A 222 -4.67 -13.72 36.16
CA TRP A 222 -5.94 -13.26 35.58
C TRP A 222 -7.09 -13.27 36.59
N THR A 223 -7.15 -14.28 37.45
CA THR A 223 -8.16 -14.40 38.52
C THR A 223 -7.89 -13.52 39.74
N ARG A 224 -6.70 -12.92 39.83
CA ARG A 224 -6.34 -11.95 40.89
C ARG A 224 -6.82 -10.52 40.60
N LYS A 225 -7.66 -10.36 39.58
CA LYS A 225 -8.41 -9.12 39.36
C LYS A 225 -9.49 -8.94 40.40
#